data_AF-A0A2R6BDD5-F1
#
_entry.id   AF-A0A2R6BDD5-F1
#
_cell.length_a   1.000
_cell.length_b   1.000
_cell.length_c   1.000
_cell.angle_alpha   90.00
_cell.angle_beta   90.00
_cell.angle_gamma   90.00
#
_symmetry.space_group_name_H-M   'P 1'
#
loop_
_entity.id
_entity.type
_entity.pdbx_description
1 polymer ?
#
loop_
_entity_poly.entity_id
_entity_poly.type
_entity_poly.pdbx_seq_one_letter_code
_entity_poly.pdbx_strand_id
1 'polypeptide(L)'
;MYSKRMVRRLWSSPSEVCSVSTSTLGITEVDAELCVHMVSPAQAESVYWAVLPEVETWPRGATNVRLTLSGSTVCAYIHATRISDMRAALNSVGSWLHVAATLLGEVA
;
A
#
# COMPACT_ATOMS: atom_id res chain seq x y z
N MET A 1 23.08 -37.51 -12.23
CA MET A 1 24.23 -36.76 -11.67
C MET A 1 24.58 -35.61 -12.60
N TYR A 2 24.22 -34.38 -12.26
CA TYR A 2 25.14 -33.24 -12.06
C TYR A 2 24.31 -32.02 -11.65
N SER A 3 24.70 -31.49 -10.50
CA SER A 3 24.14 -30.33 -9.81
C SER A 3 24.62 -29.04 -10.45
N LYS A 4 23.73 -28.05 -10.58
CA LYS A 4 24.09 -26.63 -10.65
C LYS A 4 23.22 -25.85 -9.67
N ARG A 5 23.81 -25.54 -8.52
CA ARG A 5 23.37 -24.44 -7.65
C ARG A 5 23.47 -23.15 -8.43
N MET A 6 22.39 -22.37 -8.47
CA MET A 6 22.51 -20.91 -8.50
C MET A 6 21.47 -20.32 -7.57
N VAL A 7 22.00 -19.70 -6.52
CA VAL A 7 21.29 -18.95 -5.50
C VAL A 7 20.71 -17.70 -6.13
N ARG A 8 19.41 -17.50 -5.99
CA ARG A 8 18.78 -16.18 -5.94
C ARG A 8 17.46 -16.30 -5.20
N ARG A 9 17.53 -16.21 -3.87
CA ARG A 9 16.39 -15.76 -3.06
C ARG A 9 16.12 -14.32 -3.47
N LEU A 10 15.19 -14.13 -4.39
CA LEU A 10 14.59 -12.83 -4.66
C LEU A 10 13.27 -12.80 -3.90
N TRP A 11 13.30 -12.03 -2.82
CA TRP A 11 12.16 -11.50 -2.06
C TRP A 11 11.31 -12.51 -1.29
N SER A 12 11.54 -12.51 0.02
CA SER A 12 10.47 -12.72 1.00
C SER A 12 10.01 -11.33 1.43
N SER A 13 9.06 -10.73 0.69
CA SER A 13 8.39 -9.50 1.12
C SER A 13 7.21 -9.87 2.03
N PRO A 14 7.09 -9.31 3.23
CA PRO A 14 5.89 -9.41 4.04
C PRO A 14 4.91 -8.32 3.60
N SER A 15 4.19 -8.57 2.52
CA SER A 15 2.97 -7.83 2.23
C SER A 15 2.02 -8.80 1.53
N GLU A 16 1.16 -9.42 2.33
CA GLU A 16 -0.02 -10.09 1.84
C GLU A 16 -0.82 -9.07 1.00
N VAL A 17 -0.79 -9.26 -0.31
CA VAL A 17 -1.69 -8.55 -1.23
C VAL A 17 -3.06 -9.15 -1.00
N CYS A 18 -3.88 -8.49 -0.17
CA CYS A 18 -5.25 -8.88 0.08
C CYS A 18 -6.11 -8.65 -1.17
N SER A 19 -6.70 -9.74 -1.67
CA SER A 19 -7.82 -9.87 -2.61
C SER A 19 -8.10 -8.70 -3.58
N VAL A 20 -7.76 -8.88 -4.85
CA VAL A 20 -8.27 -8.08 -5.96
C VAL A 20 -9.52 -8.76 -6.53
N SER A 21 -10.71 -8.26 -6.20
CA SER A 21 -11.97 -8.73 -6.80
C SER A 21 -12.22 -7.96 -8.09
N THR A 22 -12.03 -8.61 -9.24
CA THR A 22 -12.35 -8.03 -10.56
C THR A 22 -13.68 -8.59 -11.04
N SER A 23 -14.73 -7.77 -11.04
CA SER A 23 -16.05 -8.19 -11.54
C SER A 23 -16.13 -7.97 -13.05
N THR A 24 -16.23 -9.05 -13.82
CA THR A 24 -16.29 -9.09 -15.30
C THR A 24 -17.69 -8.81 -15.85
N LEU A 25 -18.31 -7.74 -15.34
CA LEU A 25 -19.46 -7.05 -15.93
C LEU A 25 -19.00 -5.61 -16.14
N GLY A 26 -19.56 -4.82 -17.06
CA GLY A 26 -19.08 -3.47 -17.38
C GLY A 26 -19.06 -2.48 -16.20
N ILE A 27 -18.10 -2.63 -15.29
CA ILE A 27 -18.07 -2.05 -13.97
C ILE A 27 -16.96 -0.99 -13.96
N THR A 28 -17.43 0.23 -13.79
CA THR A 28 -16.79 1.52 -14.03
C THR A 28 -15.97 2.03 -12.86
N GLU A 29 -15.70 1.22 -11.83
CA GLU A 29 -15.03 1.64 -10.60
C GLU A 29 -14.23 0.46 -10.03
N VAL A 30 -13.04 0.75 -9.52
CA VAL A 30 -12.07 -0.20 -8.97
C VAL A 30 -11.67 0.32 -7.58
N ASP A 31 -11.73 -0.56 -6.60
CA ASP A 31 -11.29 -0.29 -5.23
C ASP A 31 -10.05 -1.12 -4.89
N ALA A 32 -9.17 -0.54 -4.08
CA ALA A 32 -8.01 -1.22 -3.54
C ALA A 32 -7.71 -0.75 -2.12
N GLU A 33 -7.06 -1.61 -1.34
CA GLU A 33 -6.60 -1.32 0.00
C GLU A 33 -5.13 -1.70 0.11
N LEU A 34 -4.31 -0.74 0.58
CA LEU A 34 -2.90 -0.95 0.87
C LEU A 34 -2.68 -0.79 2.37
N CYS A 35 -2.36 -1.89 3.05
CA CYS A 35 -2.07 -1.88 4.48
C CYS A 35 -0.59 -2.13 4.75
N VAL A 36 -0.04 -1.38 5.70
CA VAL A 36 1.28 -1.63 6.29
C VAL A 36 1.11 -1.89 7.77
N HIS A 37 1.68 -3.00 8.22
CA HIS A 37 1.71 -3.39 9.62
C HIS A 37 3.05 -2.98 10.24
N MET A 38 2.98 -2.31 11.39
CA MET A 38 4.13 -1.86 12.16
C MET A 38 4.30 -2.70 13.41
N VAL A 39 5.50 -2.66 14.00
CA VAL A 39 5.85 -3.44 15.20
C VAL A 39 5.07 -2.95 16.43
N SER A 40 4.70 -1.67 16.46
CA SER A 40 3.92 -1.11 17.57
C SER A 40 2.87 -0.08 17.10
N PRO A 41 1.80 0.15 17.89
CA PRO A 41 0.83 1.21 17.61
C PRO A 41 1.45 2.60 17.51
N ALA A 42 2.47 2.92 18.32
CA ALA A 42 3.15 4.22 18.29
C ALA A 42 3.91 4.44 16.96
N GLN A 43 4.50 3.38 16.40
CA GLN A 43 5.12 3.46 15.07
C GLN A 43 4.07 3.61 13.97
N ALA A 44 2.96 2.87 14.05
CA ALA A 44 1.86 3.03 13.10
C ALA A 44 1.28 4.45 13.13
N GLU A 45 1.13 5.04 14.32
CA GLU A 45 0.73 6.44 14.47
C GLU A 45 1.75 7.39 13.83
N SER A 46 3.05 7.16 14.03
CA SER A 46 4.12 7.97 13.42
C SER A 46 4.07 7.91 11.89
N VAL A 47 3.89 6.72 11.32
CA VAL A 47 3.73 6.52 9.87
C VAL A 47 2.46 7.19 9.36
N TYR A 48 1.34 7.05 10.07
CA TYR A 48 0.07 7.67 9.72
C TYR A 48 0.21 9.19 9.61
N TRP A 49 0.76 9.84 10.63
CA TRP A 49 0.94 11.29 10.63
C TRP A 49 1.95 11.79 9.60
N ALA A 50 2.93 10.97 9.21
CA ALA A 50 3.87 11.31 8.14
C ALA A 50 3.22 11.27 6.75
N VAL A 51 2.28 10.35 6.52
CA VAL A 51 1.64 10.15 5.20
C VAL A 51 0.36 10.97 5.05
N LEU A 52 -0.33 11.30 6.14
CA LEU A 52 -1.61 12.01 6.12
C LEU A 52 -1.58 13.30 5.28
N PRO A 53 -0.58 14.19 5.35
CA PRO A 53 -0.55 15.43 4.57
C PRO A 53 -0.54 15.20 3.05
N GLU A 54 0.16 14.15 2.60
CA GLU A 54 0.22 13.76 1.18
C GLU A 54 -1.13 13.25 0.68
N VAL A 55 -1.88 12.55 1.54
CA VAL A 55 -3.23 12.07 1.23
C VAL A 55 -4.25 13.21 1.28
N GLU A 56 -4.13 14.15 2.22
CA GLU A 56 -5.02 15.31 2.32
C GLU A 56 -4.87 16.27 1.13
N THR A 57 -3.66 16.38 0.60
CA THR A 57 -3.36 17.19 -0.60
C THR A 57 -3.61 16.43 -1.91
N TRP A 58 -4.07 15.17 -1.85
CA TRP A 58 -4.34 14.36 -3.03
C TRP A 58 -5.38 15.01 -3.94
N PRO A 59 -5.12 15.14 -5.25
CA PRO A 59 -6.05 15.77 -6.17
C PRO A 59 -7.40 15.03 -6.21
N ARG A 60 -8.48 15.73 -5.88
CA ARG A 60 -9.83 15.18 -6.01
C ARG A 60 -10.20 15.16 -7.50
N GLY A 61 -10.35 13.96 -8.05
CA GLY A 61 -10.65 13.78 -9.47
C GLY A 61 -10.94 12.32 -9.80
N ALA A 62 -10.08 11.71 -10.64
CA ALA A 62 -10.24 10.33 -11.09
C ALA A 62 -9.99 9.28 -10.00
N THR A 63 -9.36 9.68 -8.88
CA THR A 63 -9.04 8.83 -7.74
C THR A 63 -9.42 9.50 -6.42
N ASN A 64 -9.83 8.69 -5.46
CA ASN A 64 -10.07 9.10 -4.08
C ASN A 64 -9.22 8.21 -3.18
N VAL A 65 -8.46 8.83 -2.28
CA VAL A 65 -7.60 8.13 -1.32
C VAL A 65 -8.03 8.51 0.09
N ARG A 66 -8.19 7.50 0.95
CA ARG A 66 -8.50 7.69 2.38
C ARG A 66 -7.52 6.88 3.21
N LEU A 67 -6.91 7.52 4.20
CA LEU A 67 -5.99 6.86 5.13
C LEU A 67 -6.72 6.52 6.42
N THR A 68 -6.44 5.36 6.99
CA THR A 68 -6.94 4.92 8.29
C THR A 68 -5.81 4.36 9.14
N LEU A 69 -5.98 4.46 10.45
CA LEU A 69 -5.09 3.90 11.47
C LEU A 69 -5.92 2.99 12.37
N SER A 70 -5.48 1.74 12.53
CA SER A 70 -6.11 0.75 13.42
C SER A 70 -5.04 -0.04 14.16
N GLY A 71 -4.88 0.22 15.45
CA GLY A 71 -3.86 -0.43 16.28
C GLY A 71 -2.45 -0.18 15.72
N SER A 72 -1.76 -1.24 15.33
CA SER A 72 -0.44 -1.18 14.71
C SER A 72 -0.46 -1.24 13.18
N THR A 73 -1.60 -1.00 12.54
CA THR A 73 -1.76 -1.06 11.08
C THR A 73 -2.24 0.27 10.52
N VAL A 74 -1.59 0.73 9.45
CA VAL A 74 -2.02 1.88 8.64
C VAL A 74 -2.53 1.36 7.30
N CYS A 75 -3.74 1.73 6.91
CA CYS A 75 -4.32 1.32 5.63
C CYS A 75 -4.70 2.53 4.79
N ALA A 76 -4.46 2.45 3.49
CA ALA A 76 -4.92 3.41 2.50
C ALA A 76 -5.95 2.75 1.59
N TYR A 77 -7.18 3.28 1.62
CA TYR A 77 -8.25 2.91 0.70
C TYR A 77 -8.17 3.81 -0.53
N ILE A 78 -8.14 3.18 -1.70
CA ILE A 78 -8.05 3.85 -2.98
C ILE A 78 -9.26 3.44 -3.81
N HIS A 79 -9.97 4.43 -4.33
CA HIS A 79 -11.05 4.25 -5.28
C HIS A 79 -10.68 4.94 -6.59
N ALA A 80 -10.91 4.28 -7.73
CA ALA A 80 -10.59 4.81 -9.05
C ALA A 80 -11.60 4.37 -10.10
N THR A 81 -11.85 5.21 -11.11
CA THR A 81 -12.76 4.86 -12.22
C THR A 81 -12.07 4.13 -13.38
N ARG A 82 -10.74 4.06 -13.36
CA ARG A 82 -9.92 3.40 -14.39
C ARG A 82 -8.75 2.67 -13.76
N ILE A 83 -8.37 1.55 -14.36
CA ILE A 83 -7.21 0.75 -13.93
C ILE A 83 -5.90 1.56 -14.04
N SER A 84 -5.77 2.44 -15.05
CA SER A 84 -4.60 3.32 -15.19
C SER A 84 -4.42 4.23 -13.99
N ASP A 85 -5.53 4.78 -13.50
CA ASP A 85 -5.55 5.75 -12.40
C ASP A 85 -5.36 5.02 -11.07
N MET A 86 -5.95 3.83 -10.93
CA MET A 86 -5.68 2.93 -9.81
C MET A 86 -4.19 2.59 -9.72
N ARG A 87 -3.57 2.18 -10.83
CA ARG A 87 -2.13 1.84 -10.86
C ARG A 87 -1.27 3.04 -10.48
N ALA A 88 -1.61 4.24 -10.95
CA ALA A 88 -0.89 5.46 -10.59
C ALA A 88 -1.03 5.76 -9.09
N ALA A 89 -2.24 5.65 -8.55
CA ALA A 89 -2.51 5.87 -7.13
C ALA A 89 -1.78 4.84 -6.23
N LEU A 90 -1.84 3.55 -6.57
CA LEU A 90 -1.14 2.49 -5.84
C LEU A 90 0.37 2.74 -5.79
N ASN A 91 0.97 3.18 -6.90
CA ASN A 91 2.40 3.49 -6.95
C ASN A 91 2.77 4.66 -6.04
N SER A 92 1.99 5.75 -6.07
CA SER A 92 2.28 6.93 -5.23
C SER A 92 2.06 6.63 -3.75
N VAL A 93 0.87 6.15 -3.40
CA VAL A 93 0.49 5.88 -2.00
C VAL A 93 1.34 4.76 -1.41
N GLY A 94 1.60 3.70 -2.18
CA GLY A 94 2.49 2.63 -1.77
C GLY A 94 3.92 3.12 -1.53
N SER A 95 4.43 4.03 -2.37
CA SER A 95 5.75 4.64 -2.17
C SER A 95 5.80 5.47 -0.88
N TRP A 96 4.78 6.27 -0.59
CA TRP A 96 4.75 7.08 0.64
C TRP A 96 4.71 6.21 1.88
N LEU A 97 3.82 5.21 1.91
CA LEU A 97 3.72 4.25 3.01
C LEU A 97 5.04 3.49 3.19
N HIS A 98 5.67 3.05 2.10
CA HIS A 98 6.94 2.33 2.16
C HIS A 98 8.08 3.19 2.71
N VAL A 99 8.21 4.45 2.24
CA VAL A 99 9.24 5.37 2.71
C VAL A 99 9.01 5.71 4.19
N ALA A 100 7.78 6.05 4.58
CA ALA A 100 7.44 6.35 5.96
C ALA A 100 7.70 5.14 6.88
N ALA A 101 7.28 3.94 6.48
CA ALA A 101 7.52 2.72 7.23
C ALA A 101 9.01 2.35 7.32
N THR A 102 9.81 2.64 6.30
CA THR A 102 11.25 2.36 6.31
C THR A 102 12.02 3.34 7.20
N LEU A 103 11.60 4.61 7.24
CA LEU A 103 12.29 5.64 8.03
C LEU A 103 11.83 5.67 9.50
N LEU A 104 10.57 5.31 9.76
CA LEU A 104 9.94 5.42 11.08
C LEU A 104 9.66 4.04 11.72
N GLY A 105 9.66 2.98 10.92
CA GLY A 105 9.69 1.61 11.41
C GLY A 105 11.14 1.20 11.60
N GLU A 106 11.50 0.84 12.83
CA GLU A 106 12.70 0.03 13.01
C GLU A 106 12.49 -1.27 12.22
N VAL A 107 13.35 -1.50 11.22
CA VAL A 107 13.42 -2.78 10.52
C VAL A 107 13.80 -3.82 11.57
N ALA A 108 12.81 -4.60 12.02
CA ALA A 108 13.06 -5.80 12.80
C ALA A 108 13.81 -6.85 11.96
#